data_AF-A0A2R4VUW6-F1
#
_entry.id   AF-A0A2R4VUW6-F1
#
_cell.length_a   1.000
_cell.length_b   1.000
_cell.length_c   1.000
_cell.angle_alpha   90.00
_cell.angle_beta   90.00
_cell.angle_gamma   90.00
#
_symmetry.space_group_name_H-M   'P 1'
#
loop_
_entity.id
_entity.type
_entity.pdbx_description
1 polymer ?
#
loop_
_entity_poly.entity_id
_entity_poly.type
_entity_poly.pdbx_seq_one_letter_code
_entity_poly.pdbx_strand_id
1 'polypeptide(L)'
;MIGRAMGIETATVLANAAQGTVIHFTGHLVMPDSASEDVAATARAIERQLARIPIRWGHGSLACGSDLLVAETLLRQGAELTVVLPCAPEDFVDRSVKQGGRTWIARFQRCLDGAHRVITMPWDKVDRPLSFAWADRIAIGSALRQARELEAPATQFAVWNETTPAEGGGTALAVAEWKRLGQTSTSIPCRWHQAQGVATPLAAQPIPAVMIGTDDPESASMPADDAWVKARLPLASIAIAPAERAWLFDSASTAMKAAALLQRQRIRAGRRTPLLLDLASSTLDQPYDRILRESWAVANRPVTPEGTIAATDSFLAESLVATGRHWRNTPIGYAPTRGPAPPTPLYLLDLSEDWEG
;
A
#
# COMPACT_ATOMS: atom_id res chain seq x y z
N MET A 1 -5.15 -34.58 -34.77
CA MET A 1 -4.85 -35.47 -35.92
C MET A 1 -3.55 -35.06 -36.64
N ILE A 2 -3.35 -33.78 -36.99
CA ILE A 2 -2.16 -33.31 -37.73
C ILE A 2 -0.82 -33.57 -37.01
N GLY A 3 -0.68 -33.18 -35.74
CA GLY A 3 0.59 -33.40 -35.00
C GLY A 3 1.02 -34.88 -34.95
N ARG A 4 0.07 -35.79 -34.72
CA ARG A 4 0.30 -37.24 -34.71
C ARG A 4 0.71 -37.78 -36.09
N ALA A 5 0.16 -37.22 -37.19
CA ALA A 5 0.54 -37.59 -38.55
C ALA A 5 1.94 -37.06 -38.94
N MET A 6 2.41 -35.99 -38.30
CA MET A 6 3.75 -35.41 -38.50
C MET A 6 4.81 -35.97 -37.53
N GLY A 7 4.46 -36.93 -36.67
CA GLY A 7 5.36 -37.43 -35.62
C GLY A 7 5.65 -36.42 -34.50
N ILE A 8 4.86 -35.36 -34.39
CA ILE A 8 5.00 -34.31 -33.37
C ILE A 8 4.20 -34.73 -32.14
N GLU A 9 4.89 -35.01 -31.03
CA GLU A 9 4.25 -35.18 -29.73
C GLU A 9 3.85 -33.82 -29.16
N THR A 10 2.55 -33.64 -28.88
CA THR A 10 2.01 -32.41 -28.27
C THR A 10 2.71 -32.09 -26.95
N ALA A 11 3.06 -33.10 -26.15
CA ALA A 11 3.78 -32.90 -24.89
C ALA A 11 5.16 -32.25 -25.10
N THR A 12 5.90 -32.65 -26.14
CA THR A 12 7.19 -32.05 -26.50
C THR A 12 7.04 -30.61 -26.99
N VAL A 13 6.00 -30.31 -27.76
CA VAL A 13 5.71 -28.93 -28.20
C VAL A 13 5.41 -28.04 -27.01
N LEU A 14 4.54 -28.48 -26.09
CA LEU A 14 4.19 -27.72 -24.90
C LEU A 14 5.38 -27.55 -23.95
N ALA A 15 6.22 -28.59 -23.78
CA ALA A 15 7.44 -28.51 -22.98
C ALA A 15 8.44 -27.48 -23.53
N ASN A 16 8.50 -27.29 -24.85
CA ASN A 16 9.35 -26.30 -25.50
C ASN A 16 8.64 -24.94 -25.72
N ALA A 17 7.32 -24.87 -25.48
CA ALA A 17 6.56 -23.64 -25.57
C ALA A 17 6.70 -22.77 -24.31
N ALA A 18 7.09 -23.35 -23.16
CA ALA A 18 7.38 -22.61 -21.94
C ALA A 18 8.54 -21.62 -22.18
N GLN A 19 8.20 -20.34 -22.35
CA GLN A 19 9.15 -19.32 -22.79
C GLN A 19 10.15 -18.90 -21.69
N GLY A 20 9.83 -19.23 -20.43
CA GLY A 20 10.68 -19.08 -19.25
C GLY A 20 9.88 -18.97 -17.96
N THR A 21 10.54 -18.59 -16.88
CA THR A 21 10.00 -18.53 -15.52
C THR A 21 9.64 -17.11 -15.11
N VAL A 22 8.49 -16.95 -14.45
CA VAL A 22 8.13 -15.72 -13.73
C VAL A 22 8.66 -15.81 -12.31
N ILE A 23 9.35 -14.78 -11.83
CA ILE A 23 9.80 -14.72 -10.45
C ILE A 23 9.18 -13.55 -9.69
N HIS A 24 8.87 -13.78 -8.42
CA HIS A 24 8.77 -12.73 -7.41
C HIS A 24 10.11 -12.64 -6.67
N PHE A 25 10.64 -11.45 -6.44
CA PHE A 25 11.86 -11.27 -5.65
C PHE A 25 11.63 -10.36 -4.45
N THR A 26 12.35 -10.65 -3.37
CA THR A 26 12.30 -9.89 -2.12
C THR A 26 13.60 -10.11 -1.34
N GLY A 27 14.00 -9.18 -0.50
CA GLY A 27 15.22 -9.35 0.26
C GLY A 27 15.55 -8.22 1.23
N HIS A 28 16.57 -8.49 2.03
CA HIS A 28 17.01 -7.57 3.06
C HIS A 28 17.63 -6.28 2.54
N LEU A 29 17.40 -5.24 3.34
CA LEU A 29 18.04 -3.95 3.18
C LEU A 29 19.53 -4.05 3.49
N VAL A 30 20.35 -3.36 2.71
CA VAL A 30 21.77 -3.13 3.01
C VAL A 30 21.92 -1.97 3.99
N MET A 31 22.88 -2.08 4.90
CA MET A 31 23.19 -1.03 5.88
C MET A 31 24.32 -0.12 5.37
N PRO A 32 24.36 1.17 5.75
CA PRO A 32 25.39 2.11 5.29
C PRO A 32 26.83 1.66 5.57
N ASP A 33 27.05 0.87 6.62
CA ASP A 33 28.33 0.35 7.09
C ASP A 33 28.69 -1.03 6.52
N SER A 34 27.85 -1.58 5.62
CA SER A 34 28.09 -2.89 5.01
C SER A 34 29.38 -2.89 4.18
N ALA A 35 30.25 -3.88 4.39
CA ALA A 35 31.49 -3.99 3.65
C ALA A 35 31.21 -4.19 2.15
N SER A 36 31.94 -3.46 1.29
CA SER A 36 31.78 -3.57 -0.16
C SER A 36 32.02 -4.99 -0.68
N GLU A 37 32.90 -5.75 -0.02
CA GLU A 37 33.16 -7.16 -0.33
C GLU A 37 31.94 -8.05 -0.08
N ASP A 38 31.18 -7.80 0.99
CA ASP A 38 29.97 -8.55 1.32
C ASP A 38 28.85 -8.29 0.32
N VAL A 39 28.67 -7.02 -0.07
CA VAL A 39 27.73 -6.63 -1.14
C VAL A 39 28.09 -7.35 -2.44
N ALA A 40 29.38 -7.34 -2.82
CA ALA A 40 29.84 -8.01 -4.04
C ALA A 40 29.72 -9.54 -3.96
N ALA A 41 29.95 -10.14 -2.79
CA ALA A 41 29.81 -11.57 -2.59
C ALA A 41 28.36 -12.03 -2.66
N THR A 42 27.41 -11.26 -2.09
CA THR A 42 25.98 -11.51 -2.24
C THR A 42 25.53 -11.31 -3.69
N ALA A 43 26.01 -10.27 -4.39
CA ALA A 43 25.75 -10.08 -5.82
C ALA A 43 26.14 -11.32 -6.65
N ARG A 44 27.36 -11.84 -6.46
CA ARG A 44 27.84 -13.06 -7.13
C ARG A 44 27.00 -14.29 -6.77
N ALA A 45 26.50 -14.37 -5.53
CA ALA A 45 25.63 -15.47 -5.12
C ALA A 45 24.26 -15.41 -5.82
N ILE A 46 23.68 -14.21 -5.93
CA ILE A 46 22.44 -13.95 -6.68
C ILE A 46 22.62 -14.38 -8.14
N GLU A 47 23.66 -13.88 -8.81
CA GLU A 47 23.94 -14.21 -10.21
C GLU A 47 24.05 -15.72 -10.44
N ARG A 48 24.81 -16.42 -9.58
CA ARG A 48 24.99 -17.88 -9.70
C ARG A 48 23.68 -18.66 -9.54
N GLN A 49 22.77 -18.20 -8.68
CA GLN A 49 21.49 -18.89 -8.49
C GLN A 49 20.51 -18.58 -9.62
N LEU A 50 20.38 -17.30 -9.99
CA LEU A 50 19.45 -16.90 -11.04
C LEU A 50 19.85 -17.44 -12.42
N ALA A 51 21.15 -17.62 -12.69
CA ALA A 51 21.63 -18.23 -13.93
C ALA A 51 21.16 -19.69 -14.14
N ARG A 52 20.65 -20.37 -13.11
CA ARG A 52 20.12 -21.74 -13.20
C ARG A 52 18.65 -21.79 -13.61
N ILE A 53 17.99 -20.64 -13.67
CA ILE A 53 16.57 -20.52 -13.93
C ILE A 53 16.41 -19.74 -15.25
N PRO A 54 15.62 -20.22 -16.22
CA PRO A 54 15.36 -19.49 -17.45
C PRO A 54 14.37 -18.33 -17.20
N ILE A 55 14.79 -17.32 -16.43
CA ILE A 55 13.91 -16.23 -16.00
C ILE A 55 13.61 -15.31 -17.17
N ARG A 56 12.34 -14.91 -17.30
CA ARG A 56 11.87 -13.95 -18.31
C ARG A 56 11.14 -12.76 -17.72
N TRP A 57 10.55 -12.92 -16.54
CA TRP A 57 9.78 -11.89 -15.87
C TRP A 57 10.12 -11.82 -14.38
N GLY A 58 10.33 -10.60 -13.87
CA GLY A 58 10.60 -10.35 -12.46
C GLY A 58 9.64 -9.35 -11.85
N HIS A 59 9.11 -9.64 -10.66
CA HIS A 59 8.22 -8.76 -9.90
C HIS A 59 8.78 -8.52 -8.50
N GLY A 60 8.82 -7.26 -8.08
CA GLY A 60 9.29 -6.89 -6.75
C GLY A 60 9.43 -5.39 -6.58
N SER A 61 10.03 -4.97 -5.47
CA SER A 61 10.38 -3.57 -5.20
C SER A 61 11.80 -3.26 -5.69
N LEU A 62 12.34 -2.09 -5.35
CA LEU A 62 13.73 -1.71 -5.64
C LEU A 62 14.45 -1.18 -4.39
N ALA A 63 14.16 -1.76 -3.22
CA ALA A 63 14.84 -1.38 -1.98
C ALA A 63 16.37 -1.59 -2.08
N CYS A 64 17.17 -0.77 -1.38
CA CYS A 64 18.63 -0.92 -1.42
C CYS A 64 19.07 -2.23 -0.80
N GLY A 65 20.09 -2.86 -1.38
CA GLY A 65 20.55 -4.19 -0.97
C GLY A 65 20.04 -5.25 -1.92
N SER A 66 19.38 -6.25 -1.35
CA SER A 66 18.99 -7.47 -2.05
C SER A 66 18.08 -7.25 -3.25
N ASP A 67 16.99 -6.48 -3.08
CA ASP A 67 16.01 -6.24 -4.16
C ASP A 67 16.69 -5.63 -5.39
N LEU A 68 17.48 -4.57 -5.18
CA LEU A 68 18.22 -3.93 -6.26
C LEU A 68 19.26 -4.85 -6.91
N LEU A 69 19.96 -5.67 -6.13
CA LEU A 69 20.93 -6.62 -6.67
C LEU A 69 20.27 -7.71 -7.54
N VAL A 70 19.07 -8.17 -7.15
CA VAL A 70 18.27 -9.08 -7.94
C VAL A 70 17.77 -8.39 -9.22
N ALA A 71 17.15 -7.22 -9.09
CA ALA A 71 16.63 -6.45 -10.24
C ALA A 71 17.72 -6.17 -11.29
N GLU A 72 18.92 -5.75 -10.88
CA GLU A 72 20.04 -5.55 -11.80
C GLU A 72 20.45 -6.84 -12.51
N THR A 73 20.43 -7.98 -11.82
CA THR A 73 20.75 -9.28 -12.40
C THR A 73 19.71 -9.68 -13.44
N LEU A 74 18.42 -9.46 -13.14
CA LEU A 74 17.32 -9.73 -14.06
C LEU A 74 17.41 -8.89 -15.33
N LEU A 75 17.67 -7.59 -15.20
CA LEU A 75 17.84 -6.69 -16.33
C LEU A 75 19.05 -7.10 -17.19
N ARG A 76 20.18 -7.49 -16.58
CA ARG A 76 21.35 -8.03 -17.32
C ARG A 76 21.03 -9.30 -18.10
N GLN A 77 20.09 -10.12 -17.61
CA GLN A 77 19.64 -11.35 -18.28
C GLN A 77 18.55 -11.09 -19.34
N GLY A 78 18.12 -9.84 -19.52
CA GLY A 78 17.07 -9.46 -20.46
C GLY A 78 15.66 -9.86 -20.01
N ALA A 79 15.45 -10.05 -18.70
CA ALA A 79 14.13 -10.27 -18.15
C ALA A 79 13.34 -8.95 -18.07
N GLU A 80 12.04 -9.02 -18.32
CA GLU A 80 11.13 -7.90 -18.13
C GLU A 80 10.90 -7.69 -16.63
N LEU A 81 11.23 -6.48 -16.16
CA LEU A 81 11.10 -6.11 -14.76
C LEU A 81 9.80 -5.32 -14.53
N THR A 82 8.92 -5.84 -13.68
CA THR A 82 7.78 -5.12 -13.11
C THR A 82 8.11 -4.68 -11.69
N VAL A 83 8.21 -3.37 -11.50
CA VAL A 83 8.48 -2.73 -10.21
C VAL A 83 7.16 -2.34 -9.55
N VAL A 84 6.99 -2.68 -8.28
CA VAL A 84 5.83 -2.26 -7.47
C VAL A 84 6.32 -1.45 -6.28
N LEU A 85 5.90 -0.19 -6.18
CA LEU A 85 6.28 0.74 -5.12
C LEU A 85 5.06 1.13 -4.27
N PRO A 86 5.19 1.17 -2.93
CA PRO A 86 4.12 1.56 -2.02
C PRO A 86 3.81 3.07 -2.03
N CYS A 87 4.60 3.86 -2.75
CA CYS A 87 4.51 5.31 -2.83
C CYS A 87 5.18 5.80 -4.12
N ALA A 88 5.24 7.12 -4.32
CA ALA A 88 5.97 7.72 -5.43
C ALA A 88 7.48 7.35 -5.39
N PRO A 89 8.17 7.27 -6.54
CA PRO A 89 9.58 6.89 -6.60
C PRO A 89 10.49 7.76 -5.71
N GLU A 90 10.22 9.07 -5.66
CA GLU A 90 11.01 10.04 -4.88
C GLU A 90 10.89 9.74 -3.37
N ASP A 91 9.67 9.47 -2.89
CA ASP A 91 9.41 9.09 -1.51
C ASP A 91 10.04 7.72 -1.18
N PHE A 92 10.00 6.79 -2.13
CA PHE A 92 10.59 5.47 -1.96
C PHE A 92 12.11 5.54 -1.82
N VAL A 93 12.77 6.47 -2.53
CA VAL A 93 14.21 6.71 -2.38
C VAL A 93 14.55 7.08 -0.95
N ASP A 94 13.83 8.03 -0.35
CA ASP A 94 14.08 8.45 1.02
C ASP A 94 13.79 7.34 2.05
N ARG A 95 12.77 6.51 1.80
CA ARG A 95 12.32 5.46 2.73
C ARG A 95 13.16 4.18 2.67
N SER A 96 13.67 3.81 1.50
CA SER A 96 14.18 2.45 1.27
C SER A 96 15.45 2.34 0.45
N VAL A 97 15.96 3.44 -0.13
CA VAL A 97 17.14 3.41 -0.99
C VAL A 97 18.30 4.20 -0.38
N LYS A 98 18.02 5.41 0.11
CA LYS A 98 19.01 6.38 0.57
C LYS A 98 19.87 5.89 1.71
N GLN A 99 19.32 5.01 2.58
CA GLN A 99 20.07 4.37 3.67
C GLN A 99 21.26 3.54 3.18
N GLY A 100 21.22 2.98 1.97
CA GLY A 100 22.38 2.28 1.39
C GLY A 100 23.50 3.24 0.98
N GLY A 101 23.22 4.53 0.84
CA GLY A 101 24.14 5.57 0.38
C GLY A 101 23.95 5.98 -1.09
N ARG A 102 24.69 7.00 -1.51
CA ARG A 102 24.53 7.67 -2.82
C ARG A 102 24.61 6.73 -4.02
N THR A 103 25.44 5.70 -3.95
CA THR A 103 25.61 4.72 -5.03
C THR A 103 24.34 3.93 -5.28
N TRP A 104 23.55 3.63 -4.24
CA TRP A 104 22.29 2.90 -4.36
C TRP A 104 21.18 3.73 -4.99
N ILE A 105 21.17 5.05 -4.79
CA ILE A 105 20.23 5.96 -5.48
C ILE A 105 20.45 5.89 -7.00
N ALA A 106 21.72 5.91 -7.44
CA ALA A 106 22.04 5.78 -8.86
C ALA A 106 21.67 4.39 -9.42
N ARG A 107 21.79 3.33 -8.62
CA ARG A 107 21.36 1.96 -9.00
C ARG A 107 19.84 1.87 -9.11
N PHE A 108 19.13 2.43 -8.14
CA PHE A 108 17.68 2.55 -8.15
C PHE A 108 17.19 3.21 -9.45
N GLN A 109 17.73 4.38 -9.79
CA GLN A 109 17.31 5.09 -10.99
C GLN A 109 17.53 4.24 -12.25
N ARG A 110 18.71 3.60 -12.39
CA ARG A 110 18.98 2.72 -13.54
C ARG A 110 18.01 1.54 -13.64
N CYS A 111 17.67 0.90 -12.52
CA CYS A 111 16.70 -0.20 -12.53
C CYS A 111 15.28 0.27 -12.80
N LEU A 112 14.90 1.44 -12.28
CA LEU A 112 13.59 2.05 -12.53
C LEU A 112 13.45 2.44 -14.01
N ASP A 113 14.47 3.05 -14.61
CA ASP A 113 14.51 3.42 -16.02
C ASP A 113 14.50 2.18 -16.94
N GLY A 114 15.12 1.09 -16.49
CA GLY A 114 15.12 -0.19 -17.19
C GLY A 114 13.87 -1.05 -16.96
N ALA A 115 12.96 -0.64 -16.07
CA ALA A 115 11.77 -1.42 -15.77
C ALA A 115 10.80 -1.42 -16.95
N HIS A 116 10.28 -2.61 -17.28
CA HIS A 116 9.22 -2.75 -18.28
C HIS A 116 7.91 -2.09 -17.80
N ARG A 117 7.64 -2.18 -16.50
CA ARG A 117 6.45 -1.57 -15.88
C ARG A 117 6.76 -1.10 -14.47
N VAL A 118 6.26 0.08 -14.12
CA VAL A 118 6.29 0.60 -12.75
C VAL A 118 4.85 0.80 -12.28
N ILE A 119 4.52 0.22 -11.13
CA ILE A 119 3.24 0.36 -10.46
C ILE A 119 3.49 1.12 -9.16
N THR A 120 2.89 2.29 -9.02
CA THR A 120 2.96 3.11 -7.80
C THR A 120 1.61 3.11 -7.10
N MET A 121 1.62 2.87 -5.79
CA MET A 121 0.42 2.94 -4.97
C MET A 121 0.29 4.34 -4.35
N PRO A 122 -0.90 4.99 -4.42
CA PRO A 122 -1.13 6.30 -3.83
C PRO A 122 -1.45 6.16 -2.32
N TRP A 123 -0.58 5.48 -1.57
CA TRP A 123 -0.77 5.19 -0.14
C TRP A 123 0.20 5.97 0.73
N ASP A 124 0.49 7.21 0.35
CA ASP A 124 1.33 8.14 1.10
C ASP A 124 0.84 8.35 2.55
N LYS A 125 -0.47 8.17 2.78
CA LYS A 125 -1.13 8.29 4.08
C LYS A 125 -1.33 6.98 4.86
N VAL A 126 -1.03 5.82 4.27
CA VAL A 126 -1.15 4.52 4.96
C VAL A 126 0.12 4.26 5.77
N ASP A 127 -0.02 3.63 6.94
CA ASP A 127 1.12 3.20 7.75
C ASP A 127 2.19 2.48 6.92
N ARG A 128 3.45 2.77 7.22
CA ARG A 128 4.58 2.32 6.41
C ARG A 128 4.67 0.79 6.33
N PRO A 129 4.73 0.02 7.44
CA PRO A 129 4.65 -1.43 7.39
C PRO A 129 3.50 -1.97 6.54
N LEU A 130 2.30 -1.38 6.67
CA LEU A 130 1.12 -1.85 5.95
C LEU A 130 1.20 -1.57 4.45
N SER A 131 1.59 -0.36 4.04
CA SER A 131 1.75 0.00 2.63
C SER A 131 2.81 -0.86 1.94
N PHE A 132 3.92 -1.15 2.62
CA PHE A 132 4.96 -2.05 2.11
C PHE A 132 4.47 -3.50 1.98
N ALA A 133 3.80 -4.03 3.00
CA ALA A 133 3.22 -5.38 2.94
C ALA A 133 2.20 -5.53 1.79
N TRP A 134 1.43 -4.49 1.50
CA TRP A 134 0.50 -4.50 0.37
C TRP A 134 1.19 -4.38 -0.99
N ALA A 135 2.23 -3.55 -1.12
CA ALA A 135 3.03 -3.49 -2.33
C ALA A 135 3.64 -4.86 -2.66
N ASP A 136 4.16 -5.56 -1.65
CA ASP A 136 4.64 -6.94 -1.80
C ASP A 136 3.51 -7.89 -2.24
N ARG A 137 2.33 -7.82 -1.64
CA ARG A 137 1.17 -8.63 -2.08
C ARG A 137 0.76 -8.36 -3.53
N ILE A 138 0.83 -7.11 -3.97
CA ILE A 138 0.55 -6.74 -5.37
C ILE A 138 1.62 -7.29 -6.30
N ALA A 139 2.89 -7.28 -5.90
CA ALA A 139 3.99 -7.89 -6.65
C ALA A 139 3.80 -9.41 -6.74
N ILE A 140 3.52 -10.09 -5.62
CA ILE A 140 3.21 -11.53 -5.56
C ILE A 140 2.03 -11.87 -6.47
N GLY A 141 0.91 -11.16 -6.33
CA GLY A 141 -0.29 -11.39 -7.13
C GLY A 141 -0.05 -11.12 -8.63
N SER A 142 0.75 -10.12 -8.96
CA SER A 142 1.10 -9.81 -10.35
C SER A 142 1.98 -10.89 -10.99
N ALA A 143 2.96 -11.41 -10.24
CA ALA A 143 3.78 -12.54 -10.68
C ALA A 143 2.92 -13.78 -10.95
N LEU A 144 2.05 -14.14 -10.01
CA LEU A 144 1.19 -15.33 -10.13
C LEU A 144 0.15 -15.19 -11.23
N ARG A 145 -0.41 -14.00 -11.43
CA ARG A 145 -1.33 -13.72 -12.53
C ARG A 145 -0.61 -13.88 -13.87
N GLN A 146 0.55 -13.24 -14.04
CA GLN A 146 1.31 -13.34 -15.29
C GLN A 146 1.75 -14.79 -15.58
N ALA A 147 2.19 -15.53 -14.57
CA ALA A 147 2.52 -16.94 -14.72
C ALA A 147 1.32 -17.77 -15.21
N ARG A 148 0.12 -17.51 -14.67
CA ARG A 148 -1.11 -18.17 -15.12
C ARG A 148 -1.51 -17.80 -16.54
N GLU A 149 -1.43 -16.52 -16.90
CA GLU A 149 -1.76 -16.03 -18.24
C GLU A 149 -0.84 -16.64 -19.31
N LEU A 150 0.42 -16.90 -18.96
CA LEU A 150 1.45 -17.43 -19.86
C LEU A 150 1.62 -18.96 -19.77
N GLU A 151 0.85 -19.64 -18.91
CA GLU A 151 1.07 -21.05 -18.54
C GLU A 151 2.54 -21.34 -18.16
N ALA A 152 3.18 -20.37 -17.50
CA ALA A 152 4.58 -20.39 -17.12
C ALA A 152 4.77 -20.80 -15.64
N PRO A 153 5.90 -21.41 -15.27
CA PRO A 153 6.22 -21.65 -13.87
C PRO A 153 6.43 -20.33 -13.10
N ALA A 154 6.00 -20.30 -11.84
CA ALA A 154 6.24 -19.22 -10.90
C ALA A 154 7.13 -19.68 -9.74
N THR A 155 8.11 -18.87 -9.34
CA THR A 155 8.89 -19.11 -8.12
C THR A 155 9.21 -17.80 -7.40
N GLN A 156 9.55 -17.86 -6.12
CA GLN A 156 10.08 -16.71 -5.39
C GLN A 156 11.57 -16.87 -5.16
N PHE A 157 12.32 -15.79 -5.34
CA PHE A 157 13.72 -15.70 -5.00
C PHE A 157 13.91 -14.69 -3.85
N ALA A 158 14.27 -15.20 -2.68
CA ALA A 158 14.44 -14.39 -1.47
C ALA A 158 15.92 -14.27 -1.11
N VAL A 159 16.42 -13.06 -0.87
CA VAL A 159 17.80 -12.84 -0.41
C VAL A 159 17.76 -12.28 1.00
N TRP A 160 17.79 -13.18 1.97
CA TRP A 160 17.59 -12.88 3.38
C TRP A 160 18.21 -13.94 4.30
N ASN A 161 18.46 -13.54 5.55
CA ASN A 161 19.02 -14.43 6.56
C ASN A 161 17.85 -15.05 7.30
N GLU A 162 17.55 -16.32 7.02
CA GLU A 162 16.34 -16.99 7.51
C GLU A 162 16.21 -16.89 9.05
N THR A 163 15.23 -16.10 9.48
CA THR A 163 14.83 -15.91 10.89
C THR A 163 13.32 -16.11 11.01
N THR A 164 12.76 -16.08 12.22
CA THR A 164 11.31 -16.18 12.38
C THR A 164 10.59 -14.98 11.72
N PRO A 165 9.31 -15.10 11.28
CA PRO A 165 8.59 -13.98 10.66
C PRO A 165 8.57 -12.69 11.48
N ALA A 166 8.58 -12.81 12.81
CA ALA A 166 8.65 -11.67 13.73
C ALA A 166 10.03 -10.98 13.71
N GLU A 167 11.10 -11.73 13.45
CA GLU A 167 12.49 -11.27 13.47
C GLU A 167 13.00 -10.88 12.07
N GLY A 168 12.40 -11.41 11.00
CA GLY A 168 12.86 -11.24 9.63
C GLY A 168 12.19 -10.09 8.86
N GLY A 169 11.24 -9.39 9.47
CA GLY A 169 10.60 -8.20 8.90
C GLY A 169 9.80 -8.48 7.62
N GLY A 170 9.72 -7.47 6.74
CA GLY A 170 8.90 -7.51 5.51
C GLY A 170 9.21 -8.70 4.59
N THR A 171 10.50 -9.02 4.42
CA THR A 171 10.93 -10.15 3.59
C THR A 171 10.39 -11.49 4.11
N ALA A 172 10.41 -11.69 5.43
CA ALA A 172 9.89 -12.91 6.05
C ALA A 172 8.39 -13.08 5.82
N LEU A 173 7.64 -11.98 5.91
CA LEU A 173 6.21 -11.94 5.62
C LEU A 173 5.94 -12.26 4.15
N ALA A 174 6.71 -11.69 3.21
CA ALA A 174 6.59 -11.98 1.79
C ALA A 174 6.92 -13.45 1.46
N VAL A 175 7.91 -14.05 2.13
CA VAL A 175 8.25 -15.47 1.99
C VAL A 175 7.16 -16.37 2.55
N ALA A 176 6.63 -16.05 3.73
CA ALA A 176 5.53 -16.77 4.34
C ALA A 176 4.26 -16.72 3.46
N GLU A 177 3.94 -15.56 2.91
CA GLU A 177 2.77 -15.37 2.04
C GLU A 177 2.89 -16.18 0.75
N TRP A 178 4.05 -16.16 0.09
CA TRP A 178 4.29 -16.95 -1.11
C TRP A 178 4.13 -18.46 -0.86
N LYS A 179 4.71 -18.97 0.24
CA LYS A 179 4.57 -20.37 0.66
C LYS A 179 3.13 -20.74 0.98
N ARG A 180 2.38 -19.83 1.64
CA ARG A 180 0.95 -20.02 1.95
C ARG A 180 0.09 -20.20 0.70
N LEU A 181 0.49 -19.59 -0.42
CA LEU A 181 -0.15 -19.76 -1.73
C LEU A 181 0.23 -21.06 -2.46
N GLY A 182 0.94 -21.97 -1.78
CA GLY A 182 1.35 -23.27 -2.33
C GLY A 182 2.53 -23.21 -3.30
N GLN A 183 3.25 -22.09 -3.34
CA GLN A 183 4.35 -21.85 -4.26
C GLN A 183 5.71 -22.12 -3.62
N THR A 184 6.72 -22.44 -4.44
CA THR A 184 8.09 -22.69 -3.96
C THR A 184 8.90 -21.40 -3.92
N SER A 185 9.65 -21.21 -2.82
CA SER A 185 10.58 -20.09 -2.62
C SER A 185 11.99 -20.61 -2.41
N THR A 186 12.96 -19.97 -3.07
CA THR A 186 14.40 -20.24 -2.91
C THR A 186 15.03 -19.08 -2.16
N SER A 187 15.65 -19.36 -1.01
CA SER A 187 16.36 -18.37 -0.20
C SER A 187 17.88 -18.46 -0.38
N ILE A 188 18.58 -17.33 -0.36
CA ILE A 188 20.01 -17.26 -0.06
C ILE A 188 20.31 -16.18 0.99
N PRO A 189 21.34 -16.35 1.83
CA PRO A 189 21.70 -15.35 2.83
C PRO A 189 22.37 -14.12 2.20
N CYS A 190 22.20 -12.97 2.84
CA CYS A 190 23.00 -11.77 2.59
C CYS A 190 24.17 -11.71 3.58
N ARG A 191 25.33 -11.21 3.14
CA ARG A 191 26.55 -11.22 3.97
C ARG A 191 26.70 -10.02 4.89
N TRP A 192 25.83 -9.04 4.81
CA TRP A 192 25.80 -7.91 5.73
C TRP A 192 24.89 -8.19 6.92
N HIS A 193 25.23 -7.56 8.05
CA HIS A 193 24.38 -7.57 9.23
C HIS A 193 23.08 -6.81 8.95
N GLN A 194 21.98 -7.32 9.51
CA GLN A 194 20.74 -6.57 9.60
C GLN A 194 20.81 -5.66 10.83
N ALA A 195 20.20 -4.48 10.74
CA ALA A 195 19.79 -3.80 11.96
C ALA A 195 18.98 -4.80 12.77
N GLN A 196 19.35 -5.03 14.04
CA GLN A 196 18.43 -5.70 14.94
C GLN A 196 17.14 -4.89 14.90
N GLY A 197 16.06 -5.53 14.46
CA GLY A 197 14.74 -4.96 14.60
C GLY A 197 14.56 -4.72 16.09
N VAL A 198 14.82 -3.50 16.56
CA VAL A 198 14.04 -3.01 17.69
C VAL A 198 12.64 -3.08 17.12
N ALA A 199 11.89 -4.10 17.52
CA ALA A 199 10.45 -4.03 17.48
C ALA A 199 10.14 -2.82 18.34
N THR A 200 10.24 -1.62 17.77
CA THR A 200 9.49 -0.49 18.27
C THR A 200 8.09 -1.02 18.13
N PRO A 201 7.38 -1.28 19.24
CA PRO A 201 5.95 -1.40 19.12
C PRO A 201 5.59 -0.09 18.44
N LEU A 202 5.14 -0.15 17.19
CA LEU A 202 4.33 0.94 16.66
C LEU A 202 3.10 0.90 17.56
N ALA A 203 3.20 1.57 18.72
CA ALA A 203 2.01 2.14 19.32
C ALA A 203 1.45 2.96 18.17
N ALA A 204 0.37 2.45 17.54
CA ALA A 204 -0.27 3.10 16.42
C ALA A 204 -0.52 4.54 16.88
N GLN A 205 0.29 5.48 16.39
CA GLN A 205 0.06 6.86 16.73
C GLN A 205 -1.24 7.21 16.00
N PRO A 206 -2.27 7.64 16.74
CA PRO A 206 -3.57 7.88 16.14
C PRO A 206 -3.40 8.92 15.02
N ILE A 207 -3.74 8.53 13.80
CA ILE A 207 -3.66 9.43 12.65
C ILE A 207 -4.90 10.33 12.67
N PRO A 208 -4.73 11.67 12.65
CA PRO A 208 -5.86 12.59 12.67
C PRO A 208 -6.73 12.39 11.43
N ALA A 209 -8.03 12.35 11.66
CA ALA A 209 -9.03 12.10 10.63
C ALA A 209 -9.87 13.34 10.39
N VAL A 210 -10.25 13.56 9.13
CA VAL A 210 -11.18 14.60 8.73
C VAL A 210 -12.53 13.98 8.38
N MET A 211 -13.60 14.61 8.83
CA MET A 211 -14.95 14.36 8.36
C MET A 211 -15.47 15.60 7.66
N ILE A 212 -16.01 15.44 6.47
CA ILE A 212 -16.64 16.53 5.72
C ILE A 212 -18.14 16.26 5.66
N GLY A 213 -18.92 17.23 6.10
CA GLY A 213 -20.36 17.24 5.92
C GLY A 213 -20.75 18.38 5.01
N THR A 214 -21.52 18.08 3.96
CA THR A 214 -22.22 19.12 3.21
C THR A 214 -23.50 19.46 3.95
N ASP A 215 -23.86 20.72 4.07
CA ASP A 215 -25.17 21.16 4.57
C ASP A 215 -26.02 21.63 3.39
N ASP A 216 -27.35 21.55 3.52
CA ASP A 216 -28.24 22.23 2.58
C ASP A 216 -28.02 23.74 2.71
N PRO A 217 -27.87 24.52 1.61
CA PRO A 217 -27.73 25.97 1.65
C PRO A 217 -28.75 26.69 2.56
N GLU A 218 -29.98 26.19 2.68
CA GLU A 218 -31.00 26.75 3.58
C GLU A 218 -30.77 26.41 5.06
N SER A 219 -29.99 25.35 5.34
CA SER A 219 -29.66 24.86 6.69
C SER A 219 -28.28 25.31 7.20
N ALA A 220 -27.46 25.91 6.34
CA ALA A 220 -26.08 26.31 6.60
C ALA A 220 -25.93 27.34 7.73
N SER A 221 -27.03 27.96 8.20
CA SER A 221 -27.03 28.99 9.24
C SER A 221 -27.08 28.49 10.69
N MET A 222 -27.00 27.19 10.97
CA MET A 222 -27.21 26.67 12.34
C MET A 222 -25.92 26.15 13.04
N PRO A 223 -25.58 26.60 14.27
CA PRO A 223 -24.46 26.07 15.09
C PRO A 223 -24.67 24.67 15.69
N ALA A 224 -25.79 23.99 15.39
CA ALA A 224 -26.26 22.83 16.16
C ALA A 224 -25.34 21.61 16.05
N ASP A 225 -24.81 21.29 14.86
CA ASP A 225 -23.95 20.12 14.66
C ASP A 225 -22.58 20.33 15.31
N ASP A 226 -21.98 21.52 15.19
CA ASP A 226 -20.67 21.81 15.79
C ASP A 226 -20.72 21.78 17.31
N ALA A 227 -21.72 22.43 17.91
CA ALA A 227 -21.93 22.40 19.35
C ALA A 227 -22.26 20.99 19.83
N TRP A 228 -23.01 20.22 19.04
CA TRP A 228 -23.36 18.84 19.35
C TRP A 228 -22.13 17.91 19.32
N VAL A 229 -21.29 18.00 18.28
CA VAL A 229 -20.05 17.20 18.14
C VAL A 229 -19.08 17.56 19.27
N LYS A 230 -18.82 18.86 19.49
CA LYS A 230 -17.94 19.34 20.57
C LYS A 230 -18.38 18.86 21.96
N ALA A 231 -19.68 18.78 22.21
CA ALA A 231 -20.22 18.38 23.51
C ALA A 231 -20.13 16.87 23.78
N ARG A 232 -19.94 16.04 22.76
CA ARG A 232 -20.07 14.57 22.87
C ARG A 232 -18.82 13.79 22.46
N LEU A 233 -17.90 14.43 21.74
CA LEU A 233 -16.70 13.78 21.22
C LEU A 233 -15.49 14.73 21.33
N PRO A 234 -14.27 14.18 21.50
CA PRO A 234 -13.05 14.98 21.48
C PRO A 234 -12.83 15.51 20.06
N LEU A 235 -13.24 16.77 19.84
CA LEU A 235 -13.08 17.46 18.58
C LEU A 235 -11.84 18.36 18.63
N ALA A 236 -10.92 18.15 17.70
CA ALA A 236 -9.64 18.84 17.67
C ALA A 236 -9.72 20.22 17.01
N SER A 237 -10.39 20.33 15.85
CA SER A 237 -10.58 21.61 15.14
C SER A 237 -11.76 21.55 14.15
N ILE A 238 -12.20 22.71 13.66
CA ILE A 238 -13.27 22.86 12.65
C ILE A 238 -12.87 23.92 11.62
N ALA A 239 -13.13 23.66 10.34
CA ALA A 239 -13.12 24.63 9.26
C ALA A 239 -14.51 24.68 8.61
N ILE A 240 -14.95 25.89 8.26
CA ILE A 240 -16.29 26.16 7.74
C ILE A 240 -16.17 26.88 6.41
N ALA A 241 -16.84 26.35 5.39
CA ALA A 241 -17.07 26.98 4.10
C ALA A 241 -18.59 27.11 3.85
N PRO A 242 -19.05 27.95 2.90
CA PRO A 242 -20.46 28.00 2.55
C PRO A 242 -20.99 26.61 2.15
N ALA A 243 -21.99 26.10 2.86
CA ALA A 243 -22.61 24.78 2.68
C ALA A 243 -21.70 23.54 2.92
N GLU A 244 -20.49 23.70 3.47
CA GLU A 244 -19.58 22.59 3.80
C GLU A 244 -18.89 22.81 5.15
N ARG A 245 -18.85 21.78 5.98
CA ARG A 245 -18.14 21.75 7.26
C ARG A 245 -17.11 20.64 7.26
N ALA A 246 -15.91 20.95 7.73
CA ALA A 246 -14.86 19.96 7.94
C ALA A 246 -14.51 19.91 9.44
N TRP A 247 -14.63 18.72 10.03
CA TRP A 247 -14.29 18.44 11.41
C TRP A 247 -13.00 17.63 11.46
N LEU A 248 -12.05 18.04 12.31
CA LEU A 248 -10.81 17.30 12.56
C LEU A 248 -10.90 16.55 13.89
N PHE A 249 -10.56 15.27 13.85
CA PHE A 249 -10.50 14.38 15.00
C PHE A 249 -9.07 13.89 15.22
N ASP A 250 -8.77 13.53 16.46
CA ASP A 250 -7.48 12.97 16.87
C ASP A 250 -7.18 11.60 16.25
N SER A 251 -8.22 10.85 15.86
CA SER A 251 -8.10 9.48 15.35
C SER A 251 -9.24 9.11 14.41
N ALA A 252 -8.99 8.10 13.55
CA ALA A 252 -10.02 7.47 12.73
C ALA A 252 -11.17 6.87 13.56
N SER A 253 -10.87 6.35 14.76
CA SER A 253 -11.87 5.81 15.68
C SER A 253 -12.86 6.89 16.13
N THR A 254 -12.37 8.03 16.61
CA THR A 254 -13.19 9.16 17.03
C THR A 254 -14.04 9.71 15.87
N ALA A 255 -13.45 9.85 14.68
CA ALA A 255 -14.17 10.31 13.49
C ALA A 255 -15.31 9.37 13.08
N MET A 256 -15.10 8.05 13.20
CA MET A 256 -16.14 7.05 12.95
C MET A 256 -17.31 7.18 13.94
N LYS A 257 -17.02 7.38 15.24
CA LYS A 257 -18.07 7.62 16.25
C LYS A 257 -18.88 8.87 15.90
N ALA A 258 -18.18 9.93 15.49
CA ALA A 258 -18.79 11.19 15.10
C ALA A 258 -19.73 11.01 13.92
N ALA A 259 -19.28 10.33 12.86
CA ALA A 259 -20.09 10.08 11.68
C ALA A 259 -21.36 9.29 12.01
N ALA A 260 -21.25 8.21 12.79
CA ALA A 260 -22.39 7.38 13.17
C ALA A 260 -23.44 8.18 13.95
N LEU A 261 -23.02 8.98 14.94
CA LEU A 261 -23.94 9.72 15.78
C LEU A 261 -24.57 10.92 15.05
N LEU A 262 -23.77 11.65 14.27
CA LEU A 262 -24.28 12.76 13.45
C LEU A 262 -25.27 12.27 12.40
N GLN A 263 -24.99 11.14 11.74
CA GLN A 263 -25.92 10.56 10.77
C GLN A 263 -27.27 10.26 11.41
N ARG A 264 -27.28 9.62 12.60
CA ARG A 264 -28.51 9.33 13.36
C ARG A 264 -29.26 10.62 13.72
N GLN A 265 -28.55 11.66 14.16
CA GLN A 265 -29.14 12.95 14.48
C GLN A 265 -29.73 13.63 13.25
N ARG A 266 -28.99 13.66 12.13
CA ARG A 266 -29.42 14.25 10.86
C ARG A 266 -30.65 13.55 10.31
N ILE A 267 -30.68 12.21 10.32
CA ILE A 267 -31.85 11.41 9.95
C ILE A 267 -33.06 11.75 10.83
N ARG A 268 -32.89 11.84 12.16
CA ARG A 268 -33.98 12.26 13.07
C ARG A 268 -34.48 13.67 12.80
N ALA A 269 -33.61 14.56 12.34
CA ALA A 269 -33.94 15.92 11.94
C ALA A 269 -34.47 16.02 10.49
N GLY A 270 -34.70 14.89 9.81
CA GLY A 270 -35.18 14.87 8.42
C GLY A 270 -34.13 15.25 7.37
N ARG A 271 -32.85 15.33 7.75
CA ARG A 271 -31.73 15.69 6.86
C ARG A 271 -31.07 14.45 6.28
N ARG A 272 -30.75 14.49 4.98
CA ARG A 272 -30.08 13.41 4.23
C ARG A 272 -28.77 13.88 3.60
N THR A 273 -28.06 14.78 4.26
CA THR A 273 -26.79 15.25 3.70
C THR A 273 -25.67 14.23 3.90
N PRO A 274 -24.78 14.06 2.91
CA PRO A 274 -23.70 13.09 3.00
C PRO A 274 -22.61 13.49 4.00
N LEU A 275 -21.92 12.47 4.51
CA LEU A 275 -20.67 12.58 5.26
C LEU A 275 -19.55 11.85 4.52
N LEU A 276 -18.36 12.45 4.48
CA LEU A 276 -17.14 11.85 3.94
C LEU A 276 -16.08 11.75 5.04
N LEU A 277 -15.44 10.60 5.17
CA LEU A 277 -14.33 10.34 6.08
C LEU A 277 -13.03 10.13 5.30
N ASP A 278 -11.97 10.84 5.70
CA ASP A 278 -10.61 10.67 5.17
C ASP A 278 -9.56 10.89 6.28
N LEU A 279 -8.30 10.53 6.02
CA LEU A 279 -7.17 10.90 6.87
C LEU A 279 -6.68 12.32 6.53
N ALA A 280 -6.43 13.12 7.57
CA ALA A 280 -6.09 14.53 7.42
C ALA A 280 -4.58 14.79 7.26
N SER A 281 -3.76 14.10 8.06
CA SER A 281 -2.29 14.18 8.07
C SER A 281 -1.74 12.87 8.64
N SER A 282 -0.53 12.48 8.25
CA SER A 282 0.17 11.33 8.85
C SER A 282 0.75 11.60 10.25
N THR A 283 0.68 12.84 10.73
CA THR A 283 1.22 13.26 12.04
C THR A 283 0.31 14.25 12.78
N LEU A 284 0.41 14.24 14.12
CA LEU A 284 -0.27 15.18 15.05
C LEU A 284 0.63 16.35 15.50
N ASP A 285 1.87 16.44 15.03
CA ASP A 285 2.87 17.42 15.50
C ASP A 285 2.64 18.84 14.95
N GLN A 286 1.71 18.99 14.01
CA GLN A 286 1.34 20.27 13.43
C GLN A 286 0.08 20.85 14.07
N PRO A 287 -0.07 22.18 14.10
CA PRO A 287 -1.32 22.81 14.53
C PRO A 287 -2.52 22.27 13.75
N TYR A 288 -3.61 21.93 14.45
CA TYR A 288 -4.80 21.31 13.84
C TYR A 288 -5.41 22.10 12.69
N ASP A 289 -5.41 23.43 12.78
CA ASP A 289 -5.93 24.31 11.73
C ASP A 289 -5.09 24.22 10.46
N ARG A 290 -3.79 23.96 10.59
CA ARG A 290 -2.89 23.72 9.46
C ARG A 290 -3.17 22.36 8.82
N ILE A 291 -3.27 21.31 9.64
CA ILE A 291 -3.63 19.96 9.19
C ILE A 291 -4.93 19.99 8.37
N LEU A 292 -5.94 20.71 8.89
CA LEU A 292 -7.24 20.79 8.23
C LEU A 292 -7.18 21.58 6.91
N ARG A 293 -6.38 22.66 6.83
CA ARG A 293 -6.17 23.42 5.58
C ARG A 293 -5.40 22.64 4.51
N GLU A 294 -4.44 21.82 4.92
CA GLU A 294 -3.60 21.02 4.02
C GLU A 294 -4.24 19.66 3.68
N SER A 295 -5.39 19.33 4.28
CA SER A 295 -6.09 18.07 4.04
C SER A 295 -6.53 17.94 2.58
N TRP A 296 -6.12 16.82 1.96
CA TRP A 296 -6.51 16.48 0.59
C TRP A 296 -8.03 16.41 0.40
N ALA A 297 -8.78 15.79 1.32
CA ALA A 297 -10.24 15.68 1.20
C ALA A 297 -10.92 17.05 1.26
N VAL A 298 -10.39 17.98 2.06
CA VAL A 298 -10.91 19.36 2.16
C VAL A 298 -10.66 20.15 0.87
N ALA A 299 -9.50 19.96 0.25
CA ALA A 299 -9.15 20.59 -1.01
C ALA A 299 -9.92 20.03 -2.22
N ASN A 300 -10.16 18.71 -2.24
CA ASN A 300 -10.67 18.02 -3.43
C ASN A 300 -12.15 17.64 -3.36
N ARG A 301 -12.70 17.41 -2.16
CA ARG A 301 -14.13 17.14 -1.91
C ARG A 301 -14.72 16.12 -2.89
N PRO A 302 -14.36 14.83 -2.75
CA PRO A 302 -15.02 13.74 -3.46
C PRO A 302 -16.55 13.85 -3.37
N VAL A 303 -17.23 13.59 -4.49
CA VAL A 303 -18.70 13.62 -4.54
C VAL A 303 -19.25 12.38 -3.85
N THR A 304 -19.97 12.60 -2.75
CA THR A 304 -20.58 11.55 -1.95
C THR A 304 -22.09 11.45 -2.20
N PRO A 305 -22.67 10.25 -2.37
CA PRO A 305 -24.12 10.08 -2.54
C PRO A 305 -24.93 10.59 -1.34
N GLU A 306 -26.08 11.21 -1.59
CA GLU A 306 -26.94 11.75 -0.53
C GLU A 306 -27.35 10.68 0.49
N GLY A 307 -27.42 11.09 1.75
CA GLY A 307 -27.87 10.26 2.87
C GLY A 307 -26.89 9.17 3.26
N THR A 308 -25.67 9.17 2.71
CA THR A 308 -24.67 8.14 2.97
C THR A 308 -23.48 8.67 3.77
N ILE A 309 -22.76 7.74 4.39
CA ILE A 309 -21.43 7.96 4.94
C ILE A 309 -20.46 7.25 4.01
N ALA A 310 -19.54 7.98 3.39
CA ALA A 310 -18.47 7.42 2.59
C ALA A 310 -17.12 7.55 3.29
N ALA A 311 -16.22 6.63 3.00
CA ALA A 311 -14.83 6.69 3.43
C ALA A 311 -13.88 6.46 2.24
N THR A 312 -12.69 7.04 2.31
CA THR A 312 -11.55 6.68 1.45
C THR A 312 -10.97 5.32 1.86
N ASP A 313 -10.20 4.71 0.97
CA ASP A 313 -9.42 3.50 1.26
C ASP A 313 -8.43 3.72 2.42
N SER A 314 -7.77 4.87 2.44
CA SER A 314 -6.82 5.28 3.48
C SER A 314 -7.50 5.31 4.86
N PHE A 315 -8.69 5.90 4.96
CA PHE A 315 -9.43 5.93 6.21
C PHE A 315 -9.88 4.54 6.65
N LEU A 316 -10.36 3.70 5.74
CA LEU A 316 -10.74 2.33 6.06
C LEU A 316 -9.56 1.50 6.57
N ALA A 317 -8.41 1.58 5.90
CA ALA A 317 -7.20 0.90 6.30
C ALA A 317 -6.75 1.32 7.71
N GLU A 318 -6.65 2.62 7.95
CA GLU A 318 -6.25 3.14 9.27
C GLU A 318 -7.26 2.80 10.35
N SER A 319 -8.56 2.89 10.06
CA SER A 319 -9.58 2.51 11.03
C SER A 319 -9.49 1.04 11.44
N LEU A 320 -9.17 0.13 10.51
CA LEU A 320 -8.95 -1.28 10.80
C LEU A 320 -7.69 -1.47 11.67
N VAL A 321 -6.60 -0.76 11.37
CA VAL A 321 -5.37 -0.82 12.17
C VAL A 321 -5.62 -0.30 13.59
N ALA A 322 -6.26 0.86 13.72
CA ALA A 322 -6.48 1.52 15.00
C ALA A 322 -7.50 0.80 15.89
N THR A 323 -8.49 0.12 15.30
CA THR A 323 -9.61 -0.50 16.06
C THR A 323 -9.61 -2.03 16.04
N GLY A 324 -8.84 -2.66 15.15
CA GLY A 324 -8.92 -4.09 14.87
C GLY A 324 -10.25 -4.54 14.24
N ARG A 325 -11.15 -3.59 13.90
CA ARG A 325 -12.50 -3.88 13.43
C ARG A 325 -12.61 -3.71 11.92
N HIS A 326 -13.19 -4.72 11.26
CA HIS A 326 -13.59 -4.60 9.87
C HIS A 326 -14.96 -3.94 9.78
N TRP A 327 -15.06 -2.82 9.06
CA TRP A 327 -16.33 -2.12 8.85
C TRP A 327 -17.06 -2.70 7.66
N ARG A 328 -18.36 -2.95 7.79
CA ARG A 328 -19.19 -3.28 6.63
C ARG A 328 -19.20 -2.09 5.69
N ASN A 329 -18.80 -2.32 4.45
CA ASN A 329 -18.72 -1.29 3.45
C ASN A 329 -19.02 -1.85 2.05
N THR A 330 -19.48 -0.97 1.16
CA THR A 330 -19.72 -1.27 -0.25
C THR A 330 -18.86 -0.35 -1.12
N PRO A 331 -17.93 -0.87 -1.94
CA PRO A 331 -17.19 -0.04 -2.87
C PRO A 331 -18.13 0.54 -3.93
N ILE A 332 -18.07 1.85 -4.15
CA ILE A 332 -18.86 2.53 -5.20
C ILE A 332 -18.02 2.96 -6.40
N GLY A 333 -16.76 2.51 -6.45
CA GLY A 333 -15.81 2.84 -7.50
C GLY A 333 -15.17 4.21 -7.30
N TYR A 334 -14.77 4.83 -8.41
CA TYR A 334 -14.05 6.10 -8.42
C TYR A 334 -15.04 7.27 -8.48
N ALA A 335 -15.17 8.01 -7.39
CA ALA A 335 -16.02 9.19 -7.33
C ALA A 335 -15.28 10.42 -7.90
N PRO A 336 -15.96 11.26 -8.71
CA PRO A 336 -15.37 12.52 -9.17
C PRO A 336 -15.10 13.44 -7.98
N THR A 337 -14.08 14.30 -8.09
CA THR A 337 -13.76 15.30 -7.08
C THR A 337 -14.18 16.69 -7.57
N ARG A 338 -14.51 17.60 -6.65
CA ARG A 338 -14.83 19.00 -6.98
C ARG A 338 -13.56 19.85 -7.18
N GLY A 339 -12.42 19.38 -6.67
CA GLY A 339 -11.12 20.01 -6.85
C GLY A 339 -10.35 19.50 -8.08
N PRO A 340 -9.05 19.82 -8.19
CA PRO A 340 -8.24 19.45 -9.35
C PRO A 340 -7.77 17.98 -9.36
N ALA A 341 -7.99 17.21 -8.28
CA ALA A 341 -7.51 15.84 -8.18
C ALA A 341 -8.30 14.85 -9.07
N PRO A 342 -7.66 13.74 -9.50
CA PRO A 342 -8.36 12.68 -10.21
C PRO A 342 -9.47 12.05 -9.34
N PRO A 343 -10.42 11.34 -9.97
CA PRO A 343 -11.42 10.55 -9.25
C PRO A 343 -10.78 9.63 -8.20
N THR A 344 -11.42 9.47 -7.04
CA THR A 344 -10.88 8.71 -5.90
C THR A 344 -11.77 7.51 -5.57
N PRO A 345 -11.22 6.35 -5.17
CA PRO A 345 -12.03 5.25 -4.69
C PRO A 345 -12.78 5.64 -3.42
N LEU A 346 -14.09 5.37 -3.38
CA LEU A 346 -14.93 5.56 -2.20
C LEU A 346 -15.67 4.28 -1.81
N TYR A 347 -15.94 4.17 -0.51
CA TYR A 347 -16.65 3.05 0.10
C TYR A 347 -17.78 3.58 0.96
N LEU A 348 -19.01 3.15 0.68
CA LEU A 348 -20.16 3.47 1.52
C LEU A 348 -20.12 2.61 2.78
N LEU A 349 -20.13 3.26 3.94
CA LEU A 349 -20.14 2.60 5.23
C LEU A 349 -21.57 2.25 5.64
N ASP A 350 -21.76 1.01 6.08
CA ASP A 350 -22.98 0.58 6.74
C ASP A 350 -22.79 0.62 8.26
N LEU A 351 -23.30 1.68 8.88
CA LEU A 351 -23.23 1.89 10.34
C LEU A 351 -24.55 1.55 11.04
N SER A 352 -25.42 0.76 10.40
CA SER A 352 -26.77 0.45 10.90
C SER A 352 -26.77 -0.39 12.19
N GLU A 353 -25.76 -1.23 12.44
CA GLU A 353 -25.80 -2.24 13.51
C GLU A 353 -24.72 -2.12 14.61
N ASP A 354 -23.77 -1.20 14.53
CA ASP A 354 -22.46 -1.46 15.13
C ASP A 354 -21.96 -0.49 16.24
N TRP A 355 -22.83 0.37 16.77
CA TRP A 355 -22.45 1.33 17.83
C TRP A 355 -23.25 1.16 19.13
N GLU A 356 -23.01 0.06 19.86
CA GLU A 356 -23.18 -0.02 21.32
C GLU A 356 -21.78 -0.29 21.90
N GLY A 357 -21.19 0.76 22.47
CA GLY A 357 -19.83 0.75 23.03
C GLY A 357 -19.48 2.11 23.61
#